data_AF-A0A0P9LW95-F1
#
_entry.id   AF-A0A0P9LW95-F1
#
_cell.length_a   1.000
_cell.length_b   1.000
_cell.length_c   1.000
_cell.angle_alpha   90.00
_cell.angle_beta   90.00
_cell.angle_gamma   90.00
#
_symmetry.space_group_name_H-M   'P 1'
#
loop_
_entity.id
_entity.type
_entity.pdbx_description
1 polymer ?
#
loop_
_entity_poly.entity_id
_entity_poly.type
_entity_poly.pdbx_seq_one_letter_code
_entity_poly.pdbx_strand_id
1 'polypeptide(L)' 'MSPHILIDKMLDAIGEYDSLDPTGLEALRLITAFWLGGAITLEEFNHYCARQRKAVLCAPRRAA' A
#
# COMPACT_ATOMS: atom_id res chain seq x y z
N MET A 1 -14.59 -8.20 5.69
CA MET A 1 -13.48 -8.25 4.71
C MET A 1 -12.18 -8.35 5.51
N SER A 2 -11.27 -9.27 5.20
CA SER A 2 -10.00 -9.39 5.95
C SER A 2 -9.10 -8.16 5.68
N PRO A 3 -8.43 -7.58 6.71
CA PRO A 3 -7.54 -6.43 6.56
C PRO A 3 -6.44 -6.69 5.50
N HIS A 4 -5.91 -7.91 5.45
CA HIS A 4 -4.92 -8.32 4.46
C HIS A 4 -5.41 -8.19 3.01
N ILE A 5 -6.65 -8.57 2.73
CA ILE A 5 -7.25 -8.48 1.39
C ILE A 5 -7.40 -7.01 0.97
N LEU A 6 -7.77 -6.14 1.92
CA LEU A 6 -7.93 -4.71 1.64
C LEU A 6 -6.58 -4.05 1.31
N ILE A 7 -5.55 -4.39 2.08
CA ILE A 7 -4.18 -3.91 1.85
C ILE A 7 -3.67 -4.40 0.49
N ASP A 8 -3.85 -5.69 0.17
CA ASP A 8 -3.37 -6.26 -1.10
C ASP A 8 -3.98 -5.53 -2.31
N LYS A 9 -5.29 -5.30 -2.30
CA LYS A 9 -5.99 -4.57 -3.37
C LYS A 9 -5.48 -3.14 -3.54
N MET A 10 -5.22 -2.43 -2.44
CA MET A 10 -4.67 -1.07 -2.50
C MET A 10 -3.25 -1.07 -3.07
N LEU A 11 -2.43 -2.05 -2.68
CA LEU A 11 -1.05 -2.17 -3.17
C LEU A 11 -1.00 -2.54 -4.65
N ASP A 12 -1.92 -3.38 -5.11
CA ASP A 12 -2.06 -3.75 -6.52
C ASP A 12 -2.46 -2.54 -7.37
N ALA A 13 -3.40 -1.74 -6.86
CA ALA A 13 -3.86 -0.51 -7.51
C ALA A 13 -2.73 0.52 -7.73
N ILE A 14 -1.73 0.61 -6.83
CA ILE A 14 -0.58 1.53 -7.02
C ILE A 14 0.22 1.21 -8.29
N GLY A 15 0.28 -0.07 -8.69
CA GLY A 15 1.00 -0.51 -9.88
C GLY A 15 0.26 -0.28 -11.20
N GLU A 16 -1.02 0.11 -11.15
CA GLU A 16 -1.83 0.33 -12.35
C GLU A 16 -1.48 1.67 -13.02
N TYR A 17 -1.52 1.68 -14.36
CA TYR A 17 -0.93 2.70 -15.26
C TYR A 17 -1.54 4.12 -15.14
N ASP A 18 -2.51 4.34 -14.26
CA ASP A 18 -3.23 5.62 -14.10
C ASP A 18 -3.31 6.07 -12.63
N SER A 19 -2.65 5.37 -11.72
CA SER A 19 -2.72 5.65 -10.29
C SER A 19 -1.93 6.90 -9.95
N LEU A 20 -2.61 8.03 -10.04
CA LEU A 20 -2.18 9.32 -9.50
C LEU A 20 -1.68 9.13 -8.06
N ASP A 21 -0.60 9.85 -7.76
CA ASP A 21 0.12 10.03 -6.50
C ASP A 21 -0.62 9.80 -5.15
N PRO A 22 -1.92 10.15 -4.93
CA PRO A 22 -2.58 9.89 -3.65
C PRO A 22 -2.67 8.42 -3.21
N THR A 23 -2.69 7.46 -4.15
CA THR A 23 -2.99 6.05 -3.81
C THR A 23 -1.91 5.41 -2.92
N GLY A 24 -0.64 5.77 -3.13
CA GLY A 24 0.46 5.28 -2.30
C GLY A 24 0.39 5.79 -0.85
N LEU A 25 0.03 7.06 -0.67
CA LEU A 25 -0.08 7.66 0.66
C LEU A 25 -1.28 7.09 1.44
N GLU A 26 -2.40 6.89 0.75
CA GLU A 26 -3.60 6.29 1.32
C GLU A 26 -3.40 4.82 1.71
N ALA A 27 -2.68 4.04 0.90
CA ALA A 27 -2.30 2.68 1.26
C ALA A 27 -1.46 2.65 2.54
N LEU A 28 -0.49 3.57 2.68
CA LEU A 28 0.34 3.65 3.88
C LEU A 28 -0.48 4.01 5.12
N ARG A 29 -1.37 5.01 5.03
CA ARG A 29 -2.28 5.39 6.12
C ARG A 29 -3.17 4.23 6.57
N LEU A 30 -3.68 3.46 5.62
CA LEU A 30 -4.51 2.29 5.88
C LEU A 30 -3.72 1.18 6.60
N ILE A 31 -2.51 0.88 6.12
CA ILE A 31 -1.60 -0.09 6.74
C ILE A 31 -1.29 0.33 8.19
N THR A 32 -1.00 1.62 8.43
CA THR A 32 -0.77 2.16 9.78
C THR A 32 -2.01 2.05 10.67
N ALA A 33 -3.20 2.35 10.14
CA ALA A 33 -4.45 2.22 10.89
C ALA A 33 -4.72 0.78 11.34
N PHE A 34 -4.45 -0.20 10.47
CA PHE A 34 -4.60 -1.61 10.83
C PHE A 34 -3.58 -2.07 11.86
N TRP A 35 -2.35 -1.57 11.80
CA TRP A 35 -1.34 -1.88 12.81
C TRP A 35 -1.69 -1.28 14.17
N LEU A 36 -2.07 0.00 14.22
CA LEU A 36 -2.52 0.67 15.44
C LEU A 36 -3.79 0.03 16.03
N GLY A 37 -4.66 -0.52 15.18
CA GLY A 37 -5.85 -1.27 15.58
C GLY A 37 -5.58 -2.71 16.01
N GLY A 38 -4.33 -3.19 15.97
CA GLY A 38 -3.98 -4.58 16.29
C GLY A 38 -4.52 -5.61 15.30
N ALA A 39 -4.92 -5.18 14.11
CA ALA A 39 -5.47 -6.04 13.06
C ALA A 39 -4.36 -6.74 12.23
N ILE A 40 -3.13 -6.22 12.28
CA ILE A 40 -1.92 -6.82 11.71
C ILE A 40 -0.77 -6.71 12.71
N THR A 41 0.17 -7.64 12.64
CA THR A 41 1.40 -7.62 13.45
C THR A 41 2.41 -6.60 12.93
N LEU A 42 3.45 -6.33 13.72
CA LEU A 42 4.58 -5.48 13.30
C LEU A 42 5.34 -6.08 12.10
N GLU A 43 5.48 -7.40 12.04
CA GLU A 43 6.14 -8.09 10.91
C GLU A 43 5.35 -7.90 9.62
N GLU A 44 4.02 -8.02 9.69
CA GLU A 44 3.12 -7.78 8.56
C GLU A 44 3.10 -6.31 8.15
N PHE A 45 3.10 -5.40 9.12
CA PHE A 45 3.23 -3.96 8.85
C PHE A 45 4.49 -3.63 8.06
N ASN A 46 5.64 -4.17 8.49
CA ASN A 46 6.92 -3.99 7.78
C ASN A 46 6.88 -4.61 6.37
N HIS A 47 6.29 -5.80 6.25
CA HIS A 47 6.10 -6.46 4.95
C HIS A 47 5.29 -5.59 3.99
N TYR A 48 4.15 -5.06 4.44
CA TYR A 48 3.28 -4.22 3.62
C TYR A 48 3.90 -2.87 3.27
N CYS A 49 4.64 -2.24 4.20
CA CYS A 49 5.40 -1.03 3.91
C CYS A 49 6.46 -1.24 2.83
N ALA A 50 7.20 -2.36 2.89
CA ALA A 50 8.19 -2.70 1.86
C ALA A 50 7.54 -2.90 0.48
N ARG A 51 6.38 -3.57 0.45
CA ARG A 51 5.61 -3.80 -0.78
C ARG A 51 5.04 -2.51 -1.36
N GLN A 52 4.53 -1.61 -0.52
CA GLN A 52 4.08 -0.27 -0.91
C GLN A 52 5.21 0.50 -1.58
N ARG A 53 6.38 0.52 -0.94
CA ARG A 53 7.54 1.24 -1.46
C ARG A 53 7.96 0.71 -2.82
N LYS A 54 7.96 -0.62 -2.99
CA LYS A 54 8.24 -1.25 -4.29
C LYS A 54 7.20 -0.87 -5.34
N ALA A 55 5.92 -0.88 -4.99
CA ALA A 55 4.84 -0.50 -5.90
C ALA A 55 4.98 0.96 -6.38
N VAL A 56 5.24 1.90 -5.46
CA VAL A 56 5.45 3.32 -5.78
C VAL A 56 6.72 3.54 -6.63
N LEU A 57 7.80 2.79 -6.38
CA LEU A 57 9.04 2.92 -7.15
C LEU A 57 8.96 2.30 -8.55
N CYS A 58 8.19 1.22 -8.70
CA CYS A 58 7.99 0.51 -9.97
C CYS A 58 6.80 1.05 -10.76
N ALA A 59 5.94 1.89 -10.17
CA ALA A 59 4.86 2.54 -10.87
C ALA A 59 5.44 3.35 -12.05
N PRO A 60 4.84 3.25 -13.25
CA PRO A 60 5.29 4.01 -14.41
C PRO A 60 5.14 5.50 -14.11
N ARG A 61 6.24 6.19 -13.78
CA ARG A 61 6.21 7.66 -13.72
C ARG A 61 5.83 8.15 -15.11
N ARG A 62 4.79 8.97 -15.23
CA ARG A 62 4.66 9.84 -16.41
C ARG A 62 5.99 10.60 -16.51
N ALA A 63 6.73 10.36 -17.59
CA ALA A 63 7.71 11.33 -18.05
C ALA A 63 6.94 12.64 -18.22
N ALA A 64 7.34 13.65 -17.44
CA ALA A 64 6.77 15.00 -17.51
C ALA A 64 6.96 15.59 -18.91
#